data_AF-A0A8K0PAC1-F1
#
_entry.id   AF-A0A8K0PAC1-F1
#
_cell.length_a   1.000
_cell.length_b   1.000
_cell.length_c   1.000
_cell.angle_alpha   90.00
_cell.angle_beta   90.00
_cell.angle_gamma   90.00
#
_symmetry.space_group_name_H-M   'P 1'
#
loop_
_entity.id
_entity.type
_entity.pdbx_description
1 polymer ?
#
loop_
_entity_poly.entity_id
_entity_poly.type
_entity_poly.pdbx_seq_one_letter_code
_entity_poly.pdbx_strand_id
1 'polypeptide(L)'
;ARKAYIDEYENGGRKIQRNLNRNLKEKEGWRDLQGALADYRQRLRAALEVHAFVRDVDETRARIGETCVAVGSNDTGNDLAEVEALERRHEGLVCQVIALEDKVKEHETESRRLCQSHPTSLVGPMREKMSQLLDSWRKLMMLQESRRKQLTQAHKLHDFRSELCKMESWVNDVITRMSGVSSSLGSPTSESKAVASSGAPAPLPTSVAEADAMLELHNEI
;
A
#
# COMPACT_ATOMS: atom_id res chain seq x y z
N ALA A 1 -92.41 -28.93 -12.55
CA ALA A 1 -91.51 -28.83 -13.71
C ALA A 1 -90.73 -27.50 -13.75
N ARG A 2 -91.40 -26.34 -13.94
CA ARG A 2 -90.71 -25.03 -14.08
C ARG A 2 -89.80 -24.64 -12.90
N LYS A 3 -90.25 -24.87 -11.66
CA LYS A 3 -89.46 -24.58 -10.44
C LYS A 3 -88.17 -25.41 -10.35
N ALA A 4 -88.27 -26.72 -10.62
CA ALA A 4 -87.12 -27.64 -10.60
C ALA A 4 -86.07 -27.27 -11.68
N TYR A 5 -86.53 -26.87 -12.86
CA TYR A 5 -85.65 -26.39 -13.93
C TYR A 5 -84.91 -25.10 -13.54
N ILE A 6 -85.60 -24.16 -12.89
CA ILE A 6 -84.99 -22.93 -12.37
C ILE A 6 -83.96 -23.26 -11.28
N ASP A 7 -84.32 -24.11 -10.32
CA ASP A 7 -83.42 -24.52 -9.23
C ASP A 7 -82.14 -25.21 -9.76
N GLU A 8 -82.27 -26.03 -10.80
CA GLU A 8 -81.14 -26.69 -11.47
C GLU A 8 -80.23 -25.69 -12.19
N TYR A 9 -80.82 -24.72 -12.92
CA TYR A 9 -80.08 -23.65 -13.58
C TYR A 9 -79.33 -22.77 -12.58
N GLU A 10 -79.99 -22.38 -11.49
CA GLU A 10 -79.36 -21.60 -10.42
C GLU A 10 -78.25 -22.39 -9.71
N ASN A 11 -78.45 -23.69 -9.49
CA ASN A 11 -77.43 -24.54 -8.88
C ASN A 11 -76.20 -24.70 -9.80
N GLY A 12 -76.42 -24.80 -11.11
CA GLY A 12 -75.37 -24.74 -12.13
C GLY A 12 -74.59 -23.43 -12.06
N GLY A 13 -75.29 -22.29 -12.03
CA GLY A 13 -74.69 -20.96 -11.86
C GLY A 13 -73.87 -20.82 -10.57
N ARG A 14 -74.42 -21.27 -9.44
CA ARG A 14 -73.70 -21.30 -8.14
C ARG A 14 -72.45 -22.18 -8.18
N LYS A 15 -72.47 -23.30 -8.90
CA LYS A 15 -71.31 -24.19 -9.04
C LYS A 15 -70.21 -23.55 -9.91
N ILE A 16 -70.60 -22.89 -11.00
CA ILE A 16 -69.69 -22.12 -11.86
C ILE A 16 -69.04 -20.99 -11.05
N GLN A 17 -69.83 -20.22 -10.29
CA GLN A 17 -69.31 -19.13 -9.45
C GLN A 17 -68.31 -19.64 -8.40
N ARG A 18 -68.61 -20.76 -7.73
CA ARG A 18 -67.68 -21.37 -6.77
C ARG A 18 -66.37 -21.82 -7.42
N ASN A 19 -66.45 -22.45 -8.59
CA ASN A 19 -65.28 -22.89 -9.34
C ASN A 19 -64.42 -21.70 -9.81
N LEU A 20 -65.06 -20.63 -10.27
CA LEU A 20 -64.38 -19.39 -10.66
C LEU A 20 -63.65 -18.77 -9.46
N ASN A 21 -64.34 -18.60 -8.33
CA ASN A 21 -63.75 -18.04 -7.12
C ASN A 21 -62.56 -18.89 -6.63
N ARG A 22 -62.67 -20.23 -6.70
CA ARG A 22 -61.56 -21.15 -6.36
C ARG A 22 -60.38 -20.97 -7.30
N ASN A 23 -60.61 -20.90 -8.62
CA ASN A 23 -59.54 -20.73 -9.61
C ASN A 23 -58.86 -19.35 -9.48
N LEU A 24 -59.61 -18.30 -9.15
CA LEU A 24 -59.05 -16.97 -8.87
C LEU A 24 -58.15 -17.00 -7.64
N LYS A 25 -58.60 -17.63 -6.54
CA LYS A 25 -57.79 -17.77 -5.31
C LYS A 25 -56.51 -18.59 -5.55
N GLU A 26 -56.60 -19.64 -6.35
CA GLU A 26 -55.43 -20.45 -6.74
C GLU A 26 -54.43 -19.64 -7.57
N LYS A 27 -54.92 -18.84 -8.53
CA LYS A 27 -54.07 -17.92 -9.31
C LYS A 27 -53.42 -16.85 -8.43
N GLU A 28 -54.15 -16.31 -7.46
CA GLU A 28 -53.60 -15.37 -6.46
C GLU A 28 -52.48 -16.01 -5.65
N GLY A 29 -52.72 -17.19 -5.07
CA GLY A 29 -51.70 -17.91 -4.30
C GLY A 29 -50.46 -18.26 -5.12
N TRP A 30 -50.63 -18.59 -6.41
CA TRP A 30 -49.51 -18.82 -7.31
C TRP A 30 -48.69 -17.54 -7.56
N ARG A 31 -49.35 -16.40 -7.79
CA ARG A 31 -48.64 -15.12 -7.95
C ARG A 31 -47.89 -14.73 -6.68
N ASP A 32 -48.50 -14.91 -5.51
CA ASP A 32 -47.87 -14.57 -4.23
C ASP A 32 -46.62 -15.42 -3.99
N LEU A 33 -46.69 -16.72 -4.30
CA LEU A 33 -45.53 -17.61 -4.25
C LEU A 33 -44.42 -17.17 -5.22
N GLN A 34 -44.78 -16.81 -6.46
CA GLN A 34 -43.83 -16.29 -7.43
C GLN A 34 -43.15 -15.01 -6.94
N GLY A 35 -43.92 -14.10 -6.32
CA GLY A 35 -43.39 -12.89 -5.69
C GLY A 35 -42.42 -13.20 -4.55
N ALA A 36 -42.82 -14.05 -3.61
CA ALA A 36 -41.97 -14.46 -2.49
C ALA A 36 -40.66 -15.14 -2.95
N LEU A 37 -40.72 -15.95 -4.01
CA LEU A 37 -39.53 -16.57 -4.60
C LEU A 37 -38.63 -15.53 -5.27
N ALA A 38 -39.19 -14.54 -5.96
CA ALA A 38 -38.41 -13.46 -6.56
C ALA A 38 -37.68 -12.64 -5.49
N ASP A 39 -38.37 -12.28 -4.40
CA ASP A 39 -37.80 -11.56 -3.26
C ASP A 39 -36.68 -12.36 -2.59
N TYR A 40 -36.90 -13.67 -2.37
CA TYR A 40 -35.89 -14.54 -1.79
C TYR A 40 -34.64 -14.62 -2.65
N ARG A 41 -34.79 -14.77 -3.98
CA ARG A 41 -33.66 -14.77 -4.93
C ARG A 41 -32.91 -13.43 -4.90
N GLN A 42 -33.62 -12.31 -4.78
CA GLN A 42 -32.99 -11.00 -4.70
C GLN A 42 -32.15 -10.84 -3.42
N ARG A 43 -32.68 -11.27 -2.27
CA ARG A 43 -31.94 -11.25 -1.00
C ARG A 43 -30.70 -12.13 -1.04
N LEU A 44 -30.78 -13.31 -1.64
CA LEU A 44 -29.64 -14.21 -1.77
C LEU A 44 -28.54 -13.61 -2.66
N ARG A 45 -28.90 -12.95 -3.76
CA ARG A 45 -27.94 -12.24 -4.62
C ARG A 45 -27.25 -11.10 -3.87
N ALA A 46 -28.01 -10.29 -3.14
CA ALA A 46 -27.46 -9.22 -2.30
C ALA A 46 -26.48 -9.75 -1.25
N ALA A 47 -26.84 -10.85 -0.57
CA ALA A 47 -25.96 -11.50 0.39
C ALA A 47 -24.67 -12.00 -0.26
N LEU A 48 -24.78 -12.68 -1.40
CA LEU A 48 -23.61 -13.19 -2.13
C LEU A 48 -22.66 -12.07 -2.53
N GLU A 49 -23.19 -10.96 -3.06
CA GLU A 49 -22.40 -9.80 -3.47
C GLU A 49 -21.64 -9.17 -2.29
N VAL A 50 -22.33 -8.94 -1.16
CA VAL A 50 -21.69 -8.41 0.06
C VAL A 50 -20.63 -9.36 0.61
N HIS A 51 -20.90 -10.68 0.62
CA HIS A 51 -19.93 -11.66 1.09
C HIS A 51 -18.69 -11.75 0.19
N ALA A 52 -18.86 -11.69 -1.13
CA ALA A 52 -17.75 -11.66 -2.06
C ALA A 52 -16.87 -10.41 -1.82
N PHE A 53 -17.51 -9.24 -1.69
CA PHE A 53 -16.80 -8.00 -1.38
C PHE A 53 -16.03 -8.06 -0.05
N VAL A 54 -16.65 -8.58 1.02
CA VAL A 54 -15.99 -8.75 2.32
C VAL A 54 -14.74 -9.63 2.23
N ARG A 55 -14.81 -10.71 1.45
CA ARG A 55 -13.65 -11.58 1.21
C ARG A 55 -12.53 -10.83 0.51
N ASP A 56 -12.85 -10.05 -0.52
CA ASP A 56 -11.85 -9.31 -1.30
C ASP A 56 -11.20 -8.19 -0.44
N VAL A 57 -11.96 -7.57 0.45
CA VAL A 57 -11.47 -6.64 1.49
C VAL A 57 -10.53 -7.36 2.48
N ASP A 58 -10.92 -8.54 2.96
CA ASP A 58 -10.10 -9.35 3.88
C ASP A 58 -8.78 -9.80 3.22
N GLU A 59 -8.79 -10.19 1.94
CA GLU A 59 -7.58 -10.52 1.17
C GLU A 59 -6.65 -9.30 1.04
N THR A 60 -7.22 -8.14 0.72
CA THR A 60 -6.45 -6.90 0.60
C THR A 60 -5.84 -6.51 1.95
N ARG A 61 -6.58 -6.67 3.04
CA ARG A 61 -6.07 -6.44 4.40
C ARG A 61 -4.95 -7.41 4.76
N ALA A 62 -5.03 -8.68 4.36
CA ALA A 62 -3.97 -9.66 4.57
C ALA A 62 -2.68 -9.25 3.84
N ARG A 63 -2.78 -8.83 2.57
CA ARG A 63 -1.64 -8.29 1.81
C ARG A 63 -1.03 -7.03 2.47
N ILE A 64 -1.86 -6.13 2.99
CA ILE A 64 -1.37 -4.98 3.78
C ILE A 64 -0.62 -5.46 5.02
N GLY A 65 -1.12 -6.48 5.71
CA GLY A 65 -0.45 -7.10 6.87
C GLY A 65 0.93 -7.66 6.53
N GLU A 66 1.04 -8.41 5.43
CA GLU A 66 2.34 -8.91 4.91
C GLU A 66 3.30 -7.77 4.57
N THR A 67 2.79 -6.72 3.93
CA THR A 67 3.57 -5.52 3.57
C THR A 67 4.04 -4.77 4.82
N CYS A 68 3.20 -4.67 5.87
CA CYS A 68 3.59 -4.07 7.15
C CYS A 68 4.78 -4.79 7.78
N VAL A 69 4.83 -6.13 7.70
CA VAL A 69 5.95 -6.92 8.21
C VAL A 69 7.22 -6.63 7.41
N ALA A 70 7.11 -6.55 6.08
CA ALA A 70 8.25 -6.25 5.22
C ALA A 70 8.82 -4.83 5.43
N VAL A 71 7.94 -3.84 5.58
CA VAL A 71 8.31 -2.42 5.79
C VAL A 71 8.80 -2.17 7.22
N GLY A 72 8.28 -2.90 8.21
CA GLY A 72 8.58 -2.74 9.63
C GLY A 72 9.96 -3.23 10.09
N SER A 73 10.88 -3.53 9.17
CA SER A 73 12.27 -3.82 9.53
C SER A 73 12.95 -2.58 10.13
N ASN A 74 13.73 -2.78 11.20
CA ASN A 74 14.58 -1.74 11.80
C ASN A 74 16.04 -1.81 11.34
N ASP A 75 16.35 -2.69 10.37
CA ASP A 75 17.71 -2.84 9.84
C ASP A 75 18.09 -1.63 8.97
N THR A 76 19.13 -0.89 9.35
CA THR A 76 19.61 0.29 8.64
C THR A 76 20.94 0.07 7.92
N GLY A 77 21.50 -1.15 7.92
CA GLY A 77 22.81 -1.43 7.33
C GLY A 77 23.99 -0.93 8.17
N ASN A 78 25.20 -1.41 7.82
CA ASN A 78 26.46 -1.14 8.53
C ASN A 78 27.44 -0.27 7.73
N ASP A 79 27.19 -0.08 6.44
CA ASP A 79 27.96 0.78 5.55
C ASP A 79 27.05 1.44 4.50
N LEU A 80 27.62 2.38 3.72
CA LEU A 80 26.88 3.13 2.72
C LEU A 80 26.27 2.22 1.63
N ALA A 81 27.02 1.20 1.20
CA ALA A 81 26.56 0.29 0.14
C ALA A 81 25.38 -0.58 0.60
N GLU A 82 25.39 -1.02 1.85
CA GLU A 82 24.29 -1.78 2.47
C GLU A 82 23.04 -0.90 2.63
N VAL A 83 23.20 0.37 3.05
CA VAL A 83 22.09 1.33 3.14
C VAL A 83 21.46 1.57 1.77
N GLU A 84 22.25 1.84 0.73
CA GLU A 84 21.76 2.04 -0.64
C GLU A 84 21.03 0.80 -1.17
N ALA A 85 21.47 -0.40 -0.78
CA ALA A 85 20.77 -1.64 -1.12
C ALA A 85 19.42 -1.76 -0.41
N LEU A 86 19.35 -1.37 0.86
CA LEU A 86 18.09 -1.32 1.63
C LEU A 86 17.13 -0.25 1.08
N GLU A 87 17.64 0.88 0.60
CA GLU A 87 16.85 1.93 -0.06
C GLU A 87 16.22 1.42 -1.36
N ARG A 88 17.00 0.79 -2.25
CA ARG A 88 16.47 0.15 -3.47
C ARG A 88 15.39 -0.91 -3.16
N ARG A 89 15.58 -1.69 -2.09
CA ARG A 89 14.56 -2.63 -1.64
C ARG A 89 13.30 -1.91 -1.16
N HIS A 90 13.45 -0.81 -0.43
CA HIS A 90 12.35 0.00 0.06
C HIS A 90 11.56 0.65 -1.09
N GLU A 91 12.21 1.13 -2.16
CA GLU A 91 11.54 1.61 -3.38
C GLU A 91 10.64 0.53 -4.01
N GLY A 92 11.11 -0.72 -4.06
CA GLY A 92 10.28 -1.84 -4.50
C GLY A 92 9.03 -2.05 -3.64
N LEU A 93 9.13 -1.81 -2.33
CA LEU A 93 7.98 -1.84 -1.42
C LEU A 93 7.07 -0.62 -1.62
N VAL A 94 7.61 0.58 -1.90
CA VAL A 94 6.81 1.78 -2.22
C VAL A 94 5.88 1.51 -3.40
N CYS A 95 6.39 0.89 -4.46
CA CYS A 95 5.56 0.52 -5.62
C CYS A 95 4.39 -0.40 -5.25
N GLN A 96 4.62 -1.36 -4.34
CA GLN A 96 3.56 -2.23 -3.83
C GLN A 96 2.55 -1.45 -2.98
N VAL A 97 3.02 -0.53 -2.13
CA VAL A 97 2.16 0.35 -1.32
C VAL A 97 1.25 1.18 -2.23
N ILE A 98 1.77 1.75 -3.32
CA ILE A 98 0.96 2.52 -4.29
C ILE A 98 -0.14 1.65 -4.92
N ALA A 99 0.19 0.42 -5.35
CA ALA A 99 -0.80 -0.49 -5.89
C ALA A 99 -1.88 -0.88 -4.87
N LEU A 100 -1.51 -1.02 -3.60
CA LEU A 100 -2.45 -1.25 -2.50
C LEU A 100 -3.33 -0.02 -2.24
N GLU A 101 -2.79 1.20 -2.36
CA GLU A 101 -3.56 2.44 -2.22
C GLU A 101 -4.71 2.51 -3.24
N ASP A 102 -4.42 2.22 -4.51
CA ASP A 102 -5.43 2.18 -5.57
C ASP A 102 -6.50 1.13 -5.27
N LYS A 103 -6.10 -0.03 -4.75
CA LYS A 103 -7.05 -1.08 -4.37
C LYS A 103 -7.92 -0.69 -3.17
N VAL A 104 -7.37 0.01 -2.19
CA VAL A 104 -8.14 0.54 -1.05
C VAL A 104 -9.17 1.57 -1.54
N LYS A 105 -8.80 2.47 -2.46
CA LYS A 105 -9.73 3.45 -3.06
C LYS A 105 -10.87 2.78 -3.86
N GLU A 106 -10.54 1.72 -4.60
CA GLU A 106 -11.55 0.90 -5.31
C GLU A 106 -12.55 0.31 -4.29
N HIS A 107 -12.05 -0.29 -3.22
CA HIS A 107 -12.88 -0.85 -2.15
C HIS A 107 -13.76 0.21 -1.47
N GLU A 108 -13.24 1.39 -1.18
CA GLU A 108 -14.04 2.48 -0.60
C GLU A 108 -15.19 2.91 -1.51
N THR A 109 -14.94 2.98 -2.82
CA THR A 109 -15.95 3.33 -3.82
C THR A 109 -17.03 2.25 -3.90
N GLU A 110 -16.62 0.99 -3.97
CA GLU A 110 -17.53 -0.14 -4.06
C GLU A 110 -18.34 -0.33 -2.77
N SER A 111 -17.72 -0.16 -1.60
CA SER A 111 -18.40 -0.16 -0.31
C SER A 111 -19.50 0.90 -0.23
N ARG A 112 -19.24 2.11 -0.77
CA ARG A 112 -20.23 3.18 -0.83
C ARG A 112 -21.41 2.79 -1.72
N ARG A 113 -21.15 2.17 -2.88
CA ARG A 113 -22.18 1.67 -3.79
C ARG A 113 -23.04 0.60 -3.11
N LEU A 114 -22.42 -0.40 -2.48
CA LEU A 114 -23.11 -1.48 -1.77
C LEU A 114 -23.93 -0.97 -0.57
N CYS A 115 -23.43 0.05 0.16
CA CYS A 115 -24.18 0.70 1.22
C CYS A 115 -25.46 1.40 0.73
N GLN A 116 -25.49 1.87 -0.52
CA GLN A 116 -26.65 2.54 -1.10
C GLN A 116 -27.65 1.53 -1.69
N SER A 117 -27.17 0.40 -2.23
CA SER A 117 -28.01 -0.59 -2.91
C SER A 117 -28.61 -1.65 -1.99
N HIS A 118 -28.04 -1.86 -0.80
CA HIS A 118 -28.41 -2.99 0.07
C HIS A 118 -28.91 -2.57 1.46
N PRO A 119 -29.74 -3.40 2.12
CA PRO A 119 -30.25 -3.11 3.46
C PRO A 119 -29.15 -2.99 4.51
N THR A 120 -29.35 -2.11 5.50
CA THR A 120 -28.42 -1.84 6.61
C THR A 120 -27.96 -3.09 7.36
N SER A 121 -28.83 -4.10 7.50
CA SER A 121 -28.53 -5.35 8.20
C SER A 121 -27.42 -6.18 7.51
N LEU A 122 -27.32 -6.13 6.19
CA LEU A 122 -26.25 -6.82 5.44
C LEU A 122 -24.94 -6.02 5.45
N VAL A 123 -25.02 -4.70 5.38
CA VAL A 123 -23.83 -3.84 5.22
C VAL A 123 -23.12 -3.51 6.54
N GLY A 124 -23.73 -3.78 7.69
CA GLY A 124 -23.11 -3.59 9.00
C GLY A 124 -21.77 -4.32 9.15
N PRO A 125 -21.72 -5.65 8.99
CA PRO A 125 -20.47 -6.42 9.01
C PRO A 125 -19.45 -5.97 7.95
N MET A 126 -19.92 -5.59 6.77
CA MET A 126 -19.07 -5.06 5.70
C MET A 126 -18.38 -3.75 6.09
N ARG A 127 -19.11 -2.83 6.73
CA ARG A 127 -18.56 -1.55 7.21
C ARG A 127 -17.47 -1.76 8.26
N GLU A 128 -17.68 -2.71 9.16
CA GLU A 128 -16.68 -3.08 10.17
C GLU A 128 -15.40 -3.60 9.49
N LYS A 129 -15.53 -4.49 8.51
CA LYS A 129 -14.40 -5.00 7.73
C LYS A 129 -13.66 -3.90 6.96
N MET A 130 -14.40 -2.95 6.39
CA MET A 130 -13.83 -1.77 5.77
C MET A 130 -13.05 -0.90 6.76
N SER A 131 -13.59 -0.68 7.97
CA SER A 131 -12.88 0.07 9.01
C SER A 131 -11.55 -0.58 9.36
N GLN A 132 -11.54 -1.91 9.56
CA GLN A 132 -10.33 -2.67 9.86
C GLN A 132 -9.29 -2.60 8.73
N LEU A 133 -9.74 -2.59 7.47
CA LEU A 133 -8.86 -2.38 6.31
C LEU A 133 -8.22 -0.99 6.38
N LEU A 134 -9.02 0.06 6.61
CA LEU A 134 -8.54 1.44 6.69
C LEU A 134 -7.60 1.68 7.90
N ASP A 135 -7.86 1.04 9.04
CA ASP A 135 -6.94 1.05 10.20
C ASP A 135 -5.60 0.41 9.84
N SER A 136 -5.62 -0.73 9.16
CA SER A 136 -4.41 -1.43 8.70
C SER A 136 -3.64 -0.60 7.66
N TRP A 137 -4.35 0.06 6.75
CA TRP A 137 -3.78 0.99 5.78
C TRP A 137 -3.09 2.18 6.46
N ARG A 138 -3.75 2.82 7.43
CA ARG A 138 -3.14 3.89 8.25
C ARG A 138 -1.86 3.43 8.95
N LYS A 139 -1.87 2.22 9.51
CA LYS A 139 -0.67 1.62 10.12
C LYS A 139 0.46 1.44 9.11
N LEU A 140 0.17 0.92 7.92
CA LEU A 140 1.17 0.75 6.87
C LEU A 140 1.80 2.08 6.46
N MET A 141 0.99 3.13 6.28
CA MET A 141 1.50 4.46 5.92
C MET A 141 2.43 5.05 6.99
N MET A 142 2.12 4.84 8.28
CA MET A 142 3.01 5.26 9.38
C MET A 142 4.34 4.49 9.36
N LEU A 143 4.29 3.17 9.14
CA LEU A 143 5.49 2.33 9.05
C LEU A 143 6.36 2.71 7.85
N GLN A 144 5.73 2.95 6.70
CA GLN A 144 6.40 3.38 5.48
C GLN A 144 7.16 4.69 5.67
N GLU A 145 6.50 5.67 6.28
CA GLU A 145 7.11 6.96 6.59
C GLU A 145 8.25 6.83 7.61
N SER A 146 8.08 5.99 8.63
CA SER A 146 9.13 5.71 9.62
C SER A 146 10.35 5.06 8.96
N ARG A 147 10.15 4.03 8.14
CA ARG A 147 11.21 3.32 7.42
C ARG A 147 11.99 4.24 6.50
N ARG A 148 11.28 5.10 5.76
CA ARG A 148 11.89 6.13 4.91
C ARG A 148 12.82 7.05 5.71
N LYS A 149 12.35 7.57 6.85
CA LYS A 149 13.16 8.43 7.73
C LYS A 149 14.40 7.71 8.26
N GLN A 150 14.26 6.47 8.72
CA GLN A 150 15.37 5.68 9.24
C GLN A 150 16.47 5.48 8.17
N LEU A 151 16.07 5.08 6.95
CA LEU A 151 17.01 4.88 5.85
C LEU A 151 17.70 6.18 5.44
N THR A 152 16.96 7.28 5.31
CA THR A 152 17.54 8.59 5.01
C THR A 152 18.54 9.05 6.08
N GLN A 153 18.25 8.82 7.36
CA GLN A 153 19.18 9.16 8.45
C GLN A 153 20.44 8.30 8.41
N ALA A 154 20.28 6.99 8.18
CA ALA A 154 21.41 6.07 8.05
C ALA A 154 22.29 6.42 6.85
N HIS A 155 21.68 6.73 5.70
CA HIS A 155 22.40 7.14 4.50
C HIS A 155 23.29 8.35 4.79
N LYS A 156 22.70 9.42 5.34
CA LYS A 156 23.43 10.64 5.69
C LYS A 156 24.59 10.38 6.64
N LEU A 157 24.39 9.54 7.65
CA LEU A 157 25.43 9.19 8.62
C LEU A 157 26.59 8.43 7.97
N HIS A 158 26.29 7.43 7.13
CA HIS A 158 27.30 6.62 6.46
C HIS A 158 28.04 7.41 5.38
N ASP A 159 27.35 8.29 4.65
CA ASP A 159 27.96 9.21 3.70
C ASP A 159 28.93 10.17 4.40
N PHE A 160 28.50 10.82 5.48
CA PHE A 160 29.37 11.67 6.30
C PHE A 160 30.61 10.92 6.83
N ARG A 161 30.42 9.72 7.37
CA ARG A 161 31.53 8.89 7.86
C ARG A 161 32.52 8.52 6.75
N SER A 162 32.01 8.20 5.55
CA SER A 162 32.83 7.93 4.37
C SER A 162 33.67 9.14 3.99
N GLU A 163 33.08 10.34 3.97
CA GLU A 163 33.80 11.58 3.71
C GLU A 163 34.87 11.89 4.77
N LEU A 164 34.58 11.68 6.05
CA LEU A 164 35.58 11.83 7.11
C LEU A 164 36.77 10.90 6.92
N CYS A 165 36.55 9.60 6.64
CA CYS A 165 37.65 8.67 6.41
C CYS A 165 38.50 9.04 5.19
N LYS A 166 37.89 9.60 4.13
CA LYS A 166 38.62 10.13 2.98
C LYS A 166 39.50 11.33 3.37
N MET A 167 38.96 12.26 4.17
CA MET A 167 39.72 13.40 4.68
C MET A 167 40.88 12.97 5.58
N GLU A 168 40.65 12.04 6.50
CA GLU A 168 41.68 11.48 7.38
C GLU A 168 42.82 10.81 6.58
N SER A 169 42.47 10.00 5.57
CA SER A 169 43.46 9.40 4.68
C SER A 169 44.29 10.47 3.96
N TRP A 170 43.62 11.50 3.43
CA TRP A 170 44.29 12.59 2.73
C TRP A 170 45.27 13.35 3.65
N VAL A 171 44.86 13.67 4.89
CA VAL A 171 45.74 14.33 5.87
C VAL A 171 46.96 13.46 6.16
N ASN A 172 46.77 12.15 6.39
CA ASN A 172 47.87 11.22 6.62
C ASN A 172 48.82 11.12 5.42
N ASP A 173 48.30 11.14 4.19
CA ASP A 173 49.10 11.16 2.97
C ASP A 173 49.92 12.44 2.83
N VAL A 174 49.37 13.59 3.22
CA VAL A 174 50.09 14.88 3.22
C VAL A 174 51.20 14.86 4.27
N ILE A 175 50.92 14.42 5.50
CA ILE A 175 51.91 14.30 6.58
C ILE A 175 53.06 13.38 6.14
N THR A 176 52.73 12.22 5.55
CA THR A 176 53.72 11.25 5.05
C THR A 176 54.59 11.85 3.95
N ARG A 177 54.02 12.63 3.03
CA ARG A 177 54.78 13.34 2.00
C ARG A 177 55.69 14.42 2.60
N MET A 178 55.21 15.20 3.56
CA MET A 178 56.01 16.24 4.22
C MET A 178 57.18 15.65 5.03
N SER A 179 56.95 14.57 5.76
CA SER A 179 58.01 13.88 6.52
C SER A 179 59.00 13.15 5.62
N GLY A 180 58.54 12.59 4.50
CA GLY A 180 59.39 12.01 3.45
C GLY A 180 60.30 13.03 2.76
N VAL A 181 59.80 14.24 2.50
CA VAL A 181 60.59 15.35 1.92
C VAL A 181 61.70 15.83 2.85
N SER A 182 61.50 15.76 4.17
CA SER A 182 62.56 16.06 5.15
C SER A 182 63.72 15.05 5.09
N SER A 183 63.45 13.82 4.62
CA SER A 183 64.47 12.77 4.47
C SER A 183 65.28 12.89 3.17
N SER A 184 64.77 13.62 2.15
CA SER A 184 65.42 13.78 0.85
C SER A 184 66.23 15.08 0.70
N LEU A 185 66.27 15.95 1.70
CA LEU A 185 67.07 17.19 1.72
C LEU A 185 68.58 16.95 1.99
N GLY A 186 69.04 15.71 1.78
CA GLY A 186 70.43 15.29 1.89
C GLY A 186 71.12 14.94 0.57
N SER A 187 70.82 15.60 -0.56
CA SER A 187 71.77 15.82 -1.67
C SER A 187 71.14 16.63 -2.81
N PRO A 188 71.87 17.56 -3.46
CA PRO A 188 71.36 18.28 -4.61
C PRO A 188 71.73 17.53 -5.90
N THR A 189 70.78 16.82 -6.52
CA THR A 189 70.88 16.57 -7.97
C THR A 189 69.52 16.34 -8.63
N SER A 190 69.26 17.22 -9.59
CA SER A 190 68.41 17.10 -10.78
C SER A 190 67.74 15.75 -11.05
N GLU A 191 66.41 15.73 -11.15
CA GLU A 191 65.65 15.59 -12.40
C GLU A 191 64.17 15.30 -12.12
N SER A 192 63.31 16.17 -12.62
CA SER A 192 61.86 16.03 -12.61
C SER A 192 61.42 14.85 -13.48
N LYS A 193 60.62 13.94 -12.94
CA LYS A 193 59.82 13.01 -13.75
C LYS A 193 58.39 12.99 -13.27
N ALA A 194 57.55 13.70 -14.02
CA ALA A 194 56.10 13.67 -13.88
C ALA A 194 55.59 12.25 -14.14
N VAL A 195 54.95 11.66 -13.14
CA VAL A 195 54.11 10.46 -13.31
C VAL A 195 52.66 10.94 -13.26
N ALA A 196 52.08 11.11 -14.44
CA ALA A 196 50.64 11.18 -14.60
C ALA A 196 50.08 9.76 -14.45
N SER A 197 49.37 9.47 -13.36
CA SER A 197 48.55 8.27 -13.23
C SER A 197 47.09 8.65 -13.37
N SER A 198 46.43 8.03 -14.36
CA SER A 198 45.03 8.23 -14.71
C SER A 198 44.11 7.59 -13.69
N GLY A 199 43.24 8.38 -13.09
CA GLY A 199 42.23 7.94 -12.14
C GLY A 199 41.91 9.04 -11.16
N ALA A 200 41.56 10.23 -11.67
CA ALA A 200 41.25 11.37 -10.81
C ALA A 200 39.80 11.26 -10.30
N PRO A 201 39.56 11.09 -8.99
CA PRO A 201 38.28 11.49 -8.42
C PRO A 201 38.13 13.02 -8.56
N ALA A 202 36.89 13.51 -8.49
CA ALA A 202 36.57 14.93 -8.63
C ALA A 202 37.53 15.82 -7.82
N PRO A 203 37.98 16.97 -8.37
CA PRO A 203 38.97 17.81 -7.71
C PRO A 203 38.41 18.31 -6.38
N LEU A 204 39.03 17.84 -5.29
CA LEU A 204 38.74 18.22 -3.92
C LEU A 204 39.41 19.56 -3.57
N PRO A 205 38.89 20.28 -2.55
CA PRO A 205 39.29 21.65 -2.21
C PRO A 205 40.81 21.79 -2.10
N THR A 206 41.32 22.75 -2.85
CA THR A 206 42.74 23.05 -3.01
C THR A 206 43.26 24.05 -1.98
N SER A 207 42.36 24.62 -1.16
CA SER A 207 42.71 25.58 -0.12
C SER A 207 41.92 25.38 1.17
N VAL A 208 42.51 25.86 2.27
CA VAL A 208 41.88 25.87 3.61
C VAL A 208 40.55 26.64 3.60
N ALA A 209 40.44 27.69 2.78
CA ALA A 209 39.21 28.47 2.63
C ALA A 209 38.07 27.67 1.98
N GLU A 210 38.39 26.73 1.08
CA GLU A 210 37.36 25.85 0.48
C GLU A 210 36.94 24.73 1.46
N ALA A 211 37.84 24.28 2.32
CA ALA A 211 37.51 23.36 3.41
C ALA A 211 36.63 24.02 4.47
N ASP A 212 36.91 25.28 4.82
CA ASP A 212 36.09 26.09 5.73
C ASP A 212 34.70 26.37 5.15
N ALA A 213 34.59 26.62 3.83
CA ALA A 213 33.30 26.80 3.16
C ALA A 213 32.45 25.52 3.15
N MET A 214 33.07 24.34 3.04
CA MET A 214 32.36 23.06 3.17
C MET A 214 31.93 22.77 4.61
N LEU A 215 32.72 23.20 5.60
CA LEU A 215 32.35 23.17 7.03
C LEU A 215 31.19 24.12 7.34
N GLU A 216 31.14 25.31 6.73
CA GLU A 216 30.04 26.26 6.88
C GLU A 216 28.73 25.76 6.25
N LEU A 217 28.79 25.19 5.04
CA LEU A 217 27.62 24.58 4.39
C LEU A 217 27.07 23.38 5.20
N HIS A 218 27.92 22.73 5.99
CA HIS A 218 27.57 21.57 6.82
C HIS A 218 27.01 21.96 8.21
N ASN A 219 27.30 23.17 8.71
CA ASN A 219 26.77 23.70 9.97
C ASN A 219 25.36 24.32 9.85
N GLU A 220 24.84 24.48 8.63
CA GLU A 220 23.47 24.95 8.37
C GLU A 220 22.43 23.82 8.22
N ILE A 221 22.82 22.55 8.40
CA ILE A 221 21.97 21.34 8.38
C ILE A 221 21.78 20.78 9.79
#